data_AF-A0A972MAG0-F1
#
_entry.id   AF-A0A972MAG0-F1
#
_cell.length_a   1.000
_cell.length_b   1.000
_cell.length_c   1.000
_cell.angle_alpha   90.00
_cell.angle_beta   90.00
_cell.angle_gamma   90.00
#
_symmetry.space_group_name_H-M   'P 1'
#
loop_
_entity.id
_entity.type
_entity.pdbx_description
1 polymer ?
#
loop_
_entity_poly.entity_id
_entity_poly.type
_entity_poly.pdbx_seq_one_letter_code
_entity_poly.pdbx_strand_id
1 'polypeptide(L)'
;MSQFSFEFSYIFLLLPLFWFCFKRCPAKSVAIYFPYIHILISKKALKSRWVELFKWLGVVSFLIALASPVVVTKYENIKKSARDIMLVVDSSKSMLDKGFDDKDIMKSKFRAISEVIEEF
;
A
#
# COMPACT_ATOMS: atom_id res chain seq x y z
N MET A 1 0.29 1.74 9.73
CA MET A 1 -0.11 0.36 9.36
C MET A 1 0.44 0.09 7.97
N SER A 2 1.28 -0.92 7.80
CA SER A 2 1.80 -1.30 6.47
C SER A 2 0.64 -1.72 5.57
N GLN A 3 0.55 -1.15 4.37
CA GLN A 3 -0.42 -1.59 3.37
C GLN A 3 0.26 -2.59 2.44
N PHE A 4 -0.31 -3.79 2.33
CA PHE A 4 0.13 -4.77 1.34
C PHE A 4 -0.52 -4.49 0.01
N SER A 5 0.26 -4.52 -1.06
CA SER A 5 -0.23 -4.49 -2.45
C SER A 5 0.47 -5.56 -3.26
N PHE A 6 -0.15 -6.01 -4.34
CA PHE A 6 0.50 -6.88 -5.32
C PHE A 6 0.87 -6.05 -6.55
N GLU A 7 2.11 -6.16 -7.00
CA GLU A 7 2.57 -5.46 -8.21
C GLU A 7 1.83 -5.98 -9.45
N PHE A 8 1.61 -7.29 -9.50
CA PHE A 8 0.98 -7.96 -10.65
C PHE A 8 -0.33 -8.66 -10.24
N SER A 9 -1.29 -7.88 -9.73
CA SER A 9 -2.59 -8.40 -9.25
C SER A 9 -3.38 -9.20 -10.31
N TYR A 10 -3.17 -8.93 -11.60
CA TYR A 10 -3.85 -9.63 -12.69
C TYR A 10 -3.44 -11.10 -12.82
N ILE A 11 -2.35 -11.54 -12.21
CA ILE A 11 -1.86 -12.92 -12.26
C ILE A 11 -2.87 -13.90 -11.65
N PHE A 12 -3.70 -13.45 -10.71
CA PHE A 12 -4.79 -14.26 -10.17
C PHE A 12 -5.85 -14.66 -11.22
N LEU A 13 -5.89 -14.02 -12.39
CA LEU A 13 -6.72 -14.47 -13.53
C LEU A 13 -6.30 -15.84 -14.08
N LEU A 14 -5.10 -16.33 -13.76
CA LEU A 14 -4.68 -17.70 -14.10
C LEU A 14 -5.39 -18.77 -13.26
N LEU A 15 -5.93 -18.41 -12.09
CA LEU A 15 -6.59 -19.33 -11.17
C LEU A 15 -7.83 -20.02 -11.80
N PRO A 16 -8.75 -19.32 -12.49
CA PRO A 16 -9.83 -19.97 -13.24
C PRO A 16 -9.32 -20.83 -14.42
N LEU A 17 -8.20 -20.48 -15.06
CA LEU A 17 -7.59 -21.31 -16.11
C LEU A 17 -7.07 -22.63 -15.52
N PHE A 18 -6.37 -22.58 -14.38
CA PHE A 18 -5.94 -23.77 -13.64
C PHE A 18 -7.13 -24.62 -13.19
N TRP A 19 -8.20 -24.00 -12.68
CA TRP A 19 -9.43 -24.70 -12.29
C TRP A 19 -10.12 -25.37 -13.48
N PHE A 20 -10.21 -24.69 -14.62
CA PHE A 20 -10.76 -25.26 -15.83
C PHE A 20 -9.94 -26.45 -16.32
N CYS A 21 -8.62 -26.30 -16.38
CA CYS A 21 -7.73 -27.38 -16.79
C CYS A 21 -7.73 -28.53 -15.78
N PHE A 22 -7.86 -28.27 -14.49
CA PHE A 22 -8.04 -29.31 -13.47
C PHE A 22 -9.24 -30.22 -13.77
N LYS A 23 -10.34 -29.66 -14.28
CA LYS A 23 -11.54 -30.43 -14.64
C LYS A 23 -11.47 -31.07 -16.03
N ARG A 24 -10.81 -30.43 -16.99
CA ARG A 24 -10.89 -30.77 -18.43
C ARG A 24 -9.61 -31.33 -19.04
N CYS A 25 -8.45 -31.14 -18.40
CA CYS A 25 -7.16 -31.65 -18.87
C CYS A 25 -6.88 -33.03 -18.26
N PRO A 26 -7.02 -34.13 -19.01
CA PRO A 26 -6.64 -35.45 -18.50
C PRO A 26 -5.12 -35.53 -18.31
N ALA A 27 -4.69 -36.21 -17.26
CA ALA A 27 -3.29 -36.54 -17.09
C ALA A 27 -2.85 -37.48 -18.22
N LYS A 28 -1.82 -37.09 -18.98
CA LYS A 28 -1.22 -37.98 -19.97
C LYS A 28 -0.46 -39.09 -19.25
N SER A 29 -1.07 -40.26 -19.13
CA SER A 29 -0.35 -41.47 -18.72
C SER A 29 0.38 -42.04 -19.91
N VAL A 30 1.70 -42.13 -19.84
CA VAL A 30 2.46 -42.93 -20.80
C VAL A 30 2.15 -44.39 -20.51
N ALA A 31 1.73 -45.13 -21.54
CA ALA A 31 1.54 -46.57 -21.40
C ALA A 31 2.93 -47.23 -21.30
N ILE A 32 3.30 -47.64 -20.10
CA ILE A 32 4.51 -48.45 -19.86
C ILE A 32 4.04 -49.90 -19.80
N TYR A 33 4.56 -50.77 -20.67
CA TYR A 33 4.23 -52.18 -20.67
C TYR A 33 4.88 -52.87 -19.46
N PHE A 34 4.06 -53.31 -18.51
CA PHE A 34 4.49 -54.04 -17.32
C PHE A 34 4.00 -55.50 -17.39
N PRO A 35 4.89 -56.49 -17.56
CA PRO A 35 4.52 -57.92 -17.68
C PRO A 35 3.82 -58.50 -16.44
N TYR A 36 4.11 -57.97 -15.25
CA TYR A 36 3.60 -58.46 -13.96
C TYR A 36 2.78 -57.39 -13.21
N ILE A 37 1.84 -56.74 -13.92
CA ILE A 37 1.01 -55.66 -13.39
C ILE A 37 0.21 -56.07 -12.12
N HIS A 38 -0.10 -57.37 -11.97
CA HIS A 38 -0.88 -57.91 -10.84
C HIS A 38 -0.13 -57.90 -9.49
N ILE A 39 1.21 -57.83 -9.50
CA ILE A 39 2.04 -57.72 -8.30
C ILE A 39 2.14 -56.26 -7.84
N LEU A 40 2.08 -55.32 -8.79
CA LEU A 40 2.27 -53.88 -8.56
C LEU A 40 0.95 -53.13 -8.34
N ILE A 41 -0.18 -53.62 -8.86
CA ILE A 41 -1.49 -53.02 -8.61
C ILE A 41 -1.94 -53.42 -7.20
N SER A 42 -1.51 -52.63 -6.22
CA SER A 42 -2.18 -52.58 -4.92
C SER A 42 -3.63 -52.15 -5.16
N LYS A 43 -4.59 -52.99 -4.76
CA LYS A 43 -6.03 -52.88 -5.07
C LYS A 43 -6.72 -51.60 -4.55
N LYS A 44 -6.00 -50.68 -3.93
CA LYS A 44 -6.51 -49.36 -3.51
C LYS A 44 -5.40 -48.33 -3.62
N ALA A 45 -5.21 -47.74 -4.80
CA ALA A 45 -4.69 -46.38 -4.85
C ALA A 45 -5.77 -45.47 -4.24
N LEU A 46 -5.77 -45.33 -2.91
CA LEU A 46 -6.65 -44.41 -2.21
C LEU A 46 -6.44 -43.03 -2.81
N LYS A 47 -7.51 -42.46 -3.38
CA LYS A 47 -7.55 -41.07 -3.81
C LYS A 47 -7.27 -40.22 -2.57
N SER A 48 -6.01 -39.85 -2.37
CA SER A 48 -5.56 -39.20 -1.15
C SER A 48 -5.99 -37.74 -1.18
N ARG A 49 -6.90 -37.38 -0.26
CA ARG A 49 -7.35 -36.00 -0.06
C ARG A 49 -6.18 -35.04 0.18
N TRP A 50 -5.08 -35.53 0.77
CA TRP A 50 -3.85 -34.78 0.99
C TRP A 50 -3.14 -34.41 -0.31
N VAL A 51 -3.09 -35.31 -1.30
CA VAL A 51 -2.48 -35.02 -2.60
C VAL A 51 -3.22 -33.90 -3.31
N GLU A 52 -4.55 -33.89 -3.22
CA GLU A 52 -5.38 -32.83 -3.79
C GLU A 52 -5.21 -31.49 -3.04
N LEU A 53 -5.10 -31.53 -1.71
CA LEU A 53 -4.81 -30.34 -0.89
C LEU A 53 -3.45 -29.73 -1.22
N PHE A 54 -2.38 -30.53 -1.23
CA PHE A 54 -1.02 -30.05 -1.51
C PHE A 54 -0.88 -29.51 -2.92
N LYS A 55 -1.56 -30.12 -3.89
CA LYS A 55 -1.62 -29.61 -5.26
C LYS A 55 -2.21 -28.19 -5.30
N TRP A 56 -3.35 -27.95 -4.65
CA TRP A 56 -3.96 -26.63 -4.60
C TRP A 56 -3.14 -25.63 -3.80
N LEU A 57 -2.56 -26.06 -2.68
CA LEU A 57 -1.65 -25.24 -1.87
C LEU A 57 -0.44 -24.78 -2.69
N GLY A 58 0.15 -25.69 -3.48
CA GLY A 58 1.26 -25.38 -4.37
C GLY A 58 0.90 -24.36 -5.44
N VAL A 59 -0.25 -24.54 -6.11
CA VAL A 59 -0.72 -23.60 -7.15
C VAL A 59 -0.98 -22.22 -6.56
N VAL A 60 -1.67 -22.13 -5.42
CA VAL A 60 -1.99 -20.84 -4.78
C VAL A 60 -0.71 -20.15 -4.29
N SER A 61 0.19 -20.89 -3.66
CA SER A 61 1.49 -20.36 -3.20
C SER A 61 2.32 -19.82 -4.37
N PHE A 62 2.37 -20.56 -5.48
CA PHE A 62 3.03 -20.13 -6.71
C PHE A 62 2.43 -18.85 -7.28
N LEU A 63 1.09 -18.73 -7.34
CA LEU A 63 0.43 -17.52 -7.83
C LEU A 63 0.67 -16.31 -6.92
N ILE A 64 0.67 -16.51 -5.60
CA ILE A 64 0.98 -15.44 -4.64
C ILE A 64 2.42 -14.96 -4.83
N ALA A 65 3.38 -15.89 -4.95
CA ALA A 65 4.78 -15.54 -5.20
C ALA A 65 4.95 -14.81 -6.53
N LEU A 66 4.27 -15.26 -7.58
CA LEU A 66 4.34 -14.65 -8.91
C LEU A 66 3.67 -13.27 -8.95
N ALA A 67 2.60 -13.05 -8.18
CA ALA A 67 1.92 -11.75 -8.05
C ALA A 67 2.78 -10.67 -7.38
N SER A 68 3.96 -11.01 -6.84
CA SER A 68 4.93 -10.10 -6.22
C SER A 68 4.30 -9.24 -5.12
N PRO A 69 4.11 -9.79 -3.89
CA PRO A 69 3.59 -9.03 -2.77
C PRO A 69 4.63 -7.98 -2.34
N VAL A 70 4.24 -6.71 -2.37
CA VAL A 70 5.08 -5.58 -1.97
C VAL A 70 4.50 -4.88 -0.75
N VAL A 71 5.38 -4.46 0.15
CA VAL A 71 5.01 -3.61 1.29
C VAL A 71 5.04 -2.17 0.82
N VAL A 72 3.86 -1.54 0.77
CA VAL A 72 3.74 -0.14 0.37
C VAL A 72 3.83 0.75 1.60
N THR A 73 4.89 1.56 1.66
CA THR A 73 4.99 2.68 2.58
C THR A 73 4.21 3.85 1.99
N LYS A 74 3.04 4.14 2.56
CA LYS A 74 2.36 5.41 2.27
C LYS A 74 3.13 6.52 2.95
N TYR A 75 3.97 7.21 2.20
CA TYR A 75 4.40 8.53 2.58
C TYR A 75 3.18 9.44 2.45
N GLU A 76 2.57 9.79 3.59
CA GLU A 76 1.69 10.94 3.58
C GLU A 76 2.55 12.13 3.17
N ASN A 77 2.38 12.57 1.93
CA ASN A 77 2.76 13.90 1.52
C ASN A 77 1.85 14.84 2.31
N ILE A 78 2.21 15.08 3.57
CA ILE A 78 1.82 16.31 4.24
C ILE A 78 2.49 17.38 3.38
N LYS A 79 1.77 17.86 2.35
CA LYS A 79 2.06 19.16 1.76
C LYS A 79 1.90 20.13 2.92
N LYS A 80 2.95 20.29 3.72
CA LYS A 80 3.19 21.53 4.44
C LYS A 80 3.35 22.53 3.31
N SER A 81 2.26 23.13 2.88
CA SER A 81 2.33 24.40 2.18
C SER A 81 2.87 25.40 3.19
N ALA A 82 4.17 25.29 3.48
CA ALA A 82 4.90 26.34 4.15
C ALA A 82 4.71 27.55 3.26
N ARG A 83 3.98 28.54 3.77
CA ARG A 83 3.87 29.84 3.13
C ARG A 83 4.96 30.68 3.74
N ASP A 84 5.90 31.11 2.91
CA ASP A 84 6.84 32.14 3.30
C ASP A 84 6.08 33.46 3.38
N ILE A 85 6.02 34.05 4.58
CA ILE A 85 5.39 35.33 4.83
C ILE A 85 6.49 36.34 5.12
N MET A 86 6.60 37.37 4.29
CA MET A 86 7.48 38.51 4.52
C MET A 86 6.64 39.67 5.06
N LEU A 87 6.89 40.06 6.31
CA LEU A 87 6.28 41.22 6.93
C LEU A 87 7.20 42.42 6.74
N VAL A 88 6.68 43.48 6.13
CA VAL A 88 7.38 44.76 5.97
C VAL A 88 6.66 45.80 6.81
N VAL A 89 7.36 46.35 7.79
CA VAL A 89 6.82 47.36 8.71
C VAL A 89 7.42 48.70 8.35
N ASP A 90 6.55 49.69 8.14
CA ASP A 90 6.99 51.07 7.96
C ASP A 90 7.58 51.63 9.26
N SER A 91 8.66 52.40 9.15
CA SER A 91 9.34 53.09 10.25
C SER A 91 9.36 54.61 10.08
N SER A 92 8.52 55.13 9.18
CA SER A 92 8.36 56.57 8.95
C SER A 92 7.93 57.35 10.19
N LYS A 93 8.09 58.68 10.16
CA LYS A 93 7.78 59.57 11.28
C LYS A 93 6.31 59.48 11.72
N SER A 94 5.37 59.19 10.82
CA SER A 94 3.95 58.97 11.16
C SER A 94 3.72 57.76 12.06
N MET A 95 4.68 56.84 12.14
CA MET A 95 4.59 55.68 13.02
C MET A 95 4.86 56.03 14.50
N LEU A 96 5.30 57.27 14.78
CA LEU A 96 5.40 57.83 16.13
C LEU A 96 4.07 58.37 16.67
N ASP A 97 3.04 58.49 15.82
CA ASP A 97 1.73 58.98 16.23
C ASP A 97 1.11 58.08 17.30
N LYS A 98 0.37 58.72 18.20
CA LYS A 98 -0.21 58.12 19.41
C LYS A 98 -1.73 58.08 19.32
N GLY A 99 -2.37 57.33 20.22
CA GLY A 99 -3.83 57.19 20.27
C GLY A 99 -4.40 56.06 19.41
N PHE A 100 -3.57 55.06 19.07
CA PHE A 100 -3.98 53.88 18.30
C PHE A 100 -4.28 52.65 19.19
N ASP A 101 -4.19 52.79 20.51
CA ASP A 101 -4.51 51.76 21.50
C ASP A 101 -5.46 52.35 22.55
N ASP A 102 -6.66 51.77 22.66
CA ASP A 102 -7.71 52.20 23.59
C ASP A 102 -7.30 51.99 25.06
N LYS A 103 -6.35 51.07 25.33
CA LYS A 103 -5.84 50.78 26.67
C LYS A 103 -4.64 51.63 27.04
N ASP A 104 -3.87 52.10 26.06
CA ASP A 104 -2.72 53.00 26.24
C ASP A 104 -2.65 54.05 25.12
N ILE A 105 -3.31 55.19 25.37
CA ILE A 105 -3.35 56.32 24.44
C ILE A 105 -1.94 56.85 24.12
N MET A 106 -0.96 56.64 24.99
CA MET A 106 0.42 57.14 24.81
C MET A 106 1.30 56.23 23.95
N LYS A 107 0.80 55.03 23.62
CA LYS A 107 1.49 54.06 22.78
C LYS A 107 1.57 54.55 21.34
N SER A 108 2.74 54.39 20.73
CA SER A 108 2.95 54.72 19.32
C SER A 108 2.39 53.63 18.41
N LYS A 109 1.96 54.02 17.20
CA LYS A 109 1.49 53.11 16.16
C LYS A 109 2.50 52.01 15.84
N PHE A 110 3.80 52.34 15.80
CA PHE A 110 4.88 51.36 15.61
C PHE A 110 4.83 50.27 16.68
N ARG A 111 4.76 50.66 17.95
CA ARG A 111 4.79 49.74 19.09
C ARG A 111 3.55 48.86 19.15
N ALA A 112 2.38 49.41 18.80
CA ALA A 112 1.15 48.64 18.69
C ALA A 112 1.24 47.54 17.62
N ILE A 113 1.80 47.85 16.45
CA ILE A 113 1.97 46.87 15.36
C ILE A 113 3.05 45.83 15.70
N SER A 114 4.16 46.24 16.34
CA SER A 114 5.20 45.29 16.77
C SER A 114 4.66 44.21 17.71
N GLU A 115 3.78 44.56 18.65
CA GLU A 115 3.17 43.59 19.57
C GLU A 115 2.28 42.57 18.83
N VAL A 116 1.49 43.03 17.85
CA VAL A 116 0.68 42.14 17.01
C VAL A 116 1.55 41.21 16.16
N ILE A 117 2.70 41.70 15.69
CA ILE A 117 3.64 40.90 14.91
C ILE A 117 4.35 39.86 15.80
N GLU A 118 4.65 40.19 17.05
CA GLU A 118 5.23 39.24 18.01
C GLU A 118 4.26 38.10 18.38
N GLU A 119 2.95 38.34 18.29
CA GLU A 119 1.91 37.32 18.50
C GLU A 119 1.64 36.42 17.29
N PHE A 120 2.14 36.78 16.10
CA PHE A 120 1.85 36.12 14.82
C PHE A 120 2.84 34.99 14.48
#